data_AF-A0A4Y9ZER4-F1
#
_entry.id   AF-A0A4Y9ZER4-F1
#
_cell.length_a   1.000
_cell.length_b   1.000
_cell.length_c   1.000
_cell.angle_alpha   90.00
_cell.angle_beta   90.00
_cell.angle_gamma   90.00
#
_symmetry.space_group_name_H-M   'P 1'
#
loop_
_entity.id
_entity.type
_entity.pdbx_description
1 polymer ?
#
loop_
_entity_poly.entity_id
_entity_poly.type
_entity_poly.pdbx_seq_one_letter_code
_entity_poly.pdbx_strand_id
1 'polypeptide(L)'
;MASASFNPNPTLVAPTKLSSRKKQAERRSLWVDDEEDDSGLGSEDEELIDSDEVFDLIRSISDPEHKSMSLEQLAVVSAPQIDISNERNRVLVEFTPTVPHCGMSTLIGLSIRVRLLRSLPSRFKIDIKVKPGSHQSEQTVNKQLNDKERVAAALENPALLEALETCLQSAGRRGRPADAD
;
A
#
# COMPACT_ATOMS: atom_id res chain seq x y z
N MET A 1 -39.92 -14.78 -33.99
CA MET A 1 -39.42 -14.51 -32.63
C MET A 1 -39.66 -15.76 -31.80
N ALA A 2 -38.62 -16.57 -31.63
CA ALA A 2 -38.66 -17.81 -30.85
C ALA A 2 -37.54 -17.74 -29.81
N SER A 3 -37.97 -17.72 -28.55
CA SER A 3 -37.16 -17.89 -27.34
C SER A 3 -36.49 -19.26 -27.35
N ALA A 4 -35.15 -19.28 -27.35
CA ALA A 4 -34.38 -20.49 -27.12
C ALA A 4 -33.57 -20.33 -25.84
N SER A 5 -33.89 -21.22 -24.91
CA SER A 5 -33.52 -21.30 -23.50
C SER A 5 -32.01 -21.24 -23.26
N PHE A 6 -31.63 -20.36 -22.34
CA PHE A 6 -30.29 -20.26 -21.77
C PHE A 6 -29.98 -21.54 -20.98
N ASN A 7 -28.95 -22.27 -21.43
CA ASN A 7 -28.27 -23.38 -20.77
C ASN A 7 -29.15 -24.60 -20.35
N PRO A 8 -29.43 -25.54 -21.26
CA PRO A 8 -30.26 -26.70 -20.97
C PRO A 8 -29.60 -27.82 -20.15
N ASN A 9 -28.31 -27.76 -19.76
CA ASN A 9 -27.76 -28.64 -18.70
C ASN A 9 -26.31 -28.26 -18.27
N PRO A 10 -26.06 -27.57 -17.14
CA PRO A 10 -24.71 -27.41 -16.60
C PRO A 10 -24.25 -28.66 -15.83
N THR A 11 -23.24 -29.36 -16.33
CA THR A 11 -22.59 -30.47 -15.62
C THR A 11 -21.80 -29.94 -14.43
N LEU A 12 -22.23 -30.27 -13.21
CA LEU A 12 -21.50 -29.93 -11.98
C LEU A 12 -20.23 -30.77 -11.89
N VAL A 13 -19.05 -30.13 -12.00
CA VAL A 13 -17.76 -30.76 -11.73
C VAL A 13 -17.40 -30.50 -10.27
N ALA A 14 -17.37 -31.55 -9.45
CA ALA A 14 -17.01 -31.42 -8.04
C ALA A 14 -15.53 -30.99 -7.88
N PRO A 15 -15.21 -29.97 -7.07
CA PRO A 15 -13.83 -29.66 -6.75
C PRO A 15 -13.21 -30.82 -5.94
N THR A 16 -12.06 -31.30 -6.40
CA THR A 16 -11.21 -32.27 -5.72
C THR A 16 -10.80 -31.75 -4.34
N LYS A 17 -10.82 -32.66 -3.36
CA LYS A 17 -10.67 -32.42 -1.91
C LYS A 17 -9.50 -31.48 -1.57
N LEU A 18 -9.83 -30.28 -1.06
CA LEU A 18 -8.91 -29.43 -0.33
C LEU A 18 -8.58 -30.04 1.04
N SER A 19 -7.29 -30.08 1.36
CA SER A 19 -6.75 -30.42 2.68
C SER A 19 -7.49 -29.74 3.82
N SER A 20 -7.73 -30.52 4.87
CA SER A 20 -8.42 -30.20 6.12
C SER A 20 -8.11 -28.81 6.71
N ARG A 21 -9.08 -27.90 6.69
CA ARG A 21 -9.24 -26.88 7.75
C ARG A 21 -10.53 -27.17 8.51
N LYS A 22 -10.37 -27.86 9.64
CA LYS A 22 -11.42 -28.12 10.62
C LYS A 22 -11.72 -26.83 11.37
N LYS A 23 -12.83 -26.15 11.06
CA LYS A 23 -13.61 -25.38 12.05
C LYS A 23 -15.09 -25.56 11.71
N GLN A 24 -15.78 -26.02 12.73
CA GLN A 24 -17.17 -26.47 12.79
C GLN A 24 -18.12 -25.34 12.39
N ALA A 25 -18.52 -25.34 11.12
CA ALA A 25 -19.66 -24.57 10.63
C ALA A 25 -20.90 -25.46 10.71
N GLU A 26 -21.49 -25.56 11.91
CA GLU A 26 -22.84 -26.09 12.04
C GLU A 26 -23.85 -25.03 11.59
N ARG A 27 -24.33 -25.21 10.36
CA ARG A 27 -25.73 -25.11 9.95
C ARG A 27 -26.52 -23.92 10.54
N ARG A 28 -26.32 -22.71 10.02
CA ARG A 28 -27.38 -21.69 10.04
C ARG A 28 -27.99 -21.56 8.65
N SER A 29 -29.27 -21.86 8.58
CA SER A 29 -30.12 -21.77 7.39
C SER A 29 -30.16 -20.32 6.91
N LEU A 30 -30.19 -20.14 5.58
CA LEU A 30 -30.16 -18.87 4.85
C LEU A 30 -31.52 -18.15 4.81
N TRP A 31 -32.48 -18.51 5.66
CA TRP A 31 -33.81 -17.93 5.64
C TRP A 31 -34.16 -17.36 7.02
N VAL A 32 -34.43 -16.06 6.99
CA VAL A 32 -34.86 -15.16 8.04
C VAL A 32 -36.13 -15.69 8.73
N ASP A 33 -36.09 -15.76 10.05
CA ASP A 33 -37.26 -15.52 10.90
C ASP A 33 -36.90 -14.33 11.80
N ASP A 34 -37.72 -13.30 11.69
CA ASP A 34 -37.78 -12.09 12.50
C ASP A 34 -38.02 -12.49 13.96
N GLU A 35 -37.18 -12.05 14.89
CA GLU A 35 -37.55 -11.55 16.23
C GLU A 35 -36.29 -11.34 17.12
N GLU A 36 -36.09 -10.08 17.49
CA GLU A 36 -35.46 -9.57 18.71
C GLU A 36 -34.00 -10.01 19.05
N ASP A 37 -33.02 -9.21 18.59
CA ASP A 37 -31.90 -8.73 19.42
C ASP A 37 -31.18 -7.55 18.73
N ASP A 38 -31.74 -6.35 18.83
CA ASP A 38 -31.06 -5.09 18.46
C ASP A 38 -30.08 -4.69 19.58
N SER A 39 -29.02 -5.49 19.77
CA SER A 39 -27.91 -5.13 20.68
C SER A 39 -26.53 -5.59 20.17
N GLY A 40 -26.35 -5.69 18.85
CA GLY A 40 -25.13 -6.22 18.22
C GLY A 40 -24.39 -5.29 17.25
N LEU A 41 -24.73 -4.00 17.16
CA LEU A 41 -24.03 -3.05 16.27
C LEU A 41 -23.16 -2.09 17.10
N GLY A 42 -21.96 -2.54 17.49
CA GLY A 42 -21.09 -1.72 18.34
C GLY A 42 -19.66 -2.17 18.58
N SER A 43 -19.10 -3.09 17.80
CA SER A 43 -17.64 -3.23 17.74
C SER A 43 -17.22 -3.60 16.32
N GLU A 44 -17.28 -2.61 15.43
CA GLU A 44 -16.31 -2.56 14.34
C GLU A 44 -14.94 -2.45 15.04
N ASP A 45 -14.31 -3.58 15.35
CA ASP A 45 -12.89 -3.58 15.65
C ASP A 45 -12.23 -2.97 14.40
N GLU A 46 -11.94 -1.65 14.44
CA GLU A 46 -11.23 -0.96 13.37
C GLU A 46 -9.98 -1.78 13.07
N GLU A 47 -9.95 -2.46 11.92
CA GLU A 47 -8.78 -3.25 11.54
C GLU A 47 -7.56 -2.33 11.56
N LEU A 48 -6.61 -2.66 12.41
CA LEU A 48 -5.43 -1.86 12.61
C LEU A 48 -4.55 -1.96 11.36
N ILE A 49 -4.06 -0.82 10.90
CA ILE A 49 -3.13 -0.75 9.76
C ILE A 49 -1.88 -1.56 10.10
N ASP A 50 -1.53 -2.47 9.21
CA ASP A 50 -0.36 -3.35 9.30
C ASP A 50 0.75 -2.95 8.32
N SER A 51 1.94 -3.54 8.49
CA SER A 51 3.10 -3.24 7.65
C SER A 51 2.88 -3.61 6.19
N ASP A 52 2.09 -4.65 5.94
CA ASP A 52 1.80 -5.18 4.62
C ASP A 52 0.87 -4.23 3.84
N GLU A 53 -0.11 -3.62 4.50
CA GLU A 53 -0.96 -2.58 3.91
C GLU A 53 -0.14 -1.35 3.50
N VAL A 54 0.76 -0.88 4.38
CA VAL A 54 1.67 0.22 4.03
C VAL A 54 2.61 -0.15 2.89
N PHE A 55 3.10 -1.40 2.87
CA PHE A 55 3.91 -1.91 1.76
C PHE A 55 3.13 -1.89 0.44
N ASP A 56 1.88 -2.36 0.43
CA ASP A 56 1.03 -2.39 -0.76
C ASP A 56 0.71 -0.99 -1.31
N LEU A 57 0.69 0.03 -0.45
CA LEU A 57 0.52 1.43 -0.87
C LEU A 57 1.74 2.00 -1.60
N ILE A 58 2.96 1.55 -1.26
CA ILE A 58 4.22 2.12 -1.76
C ILE A 58 4.93 1.26 -2.81
N ARG A 59 4.66 -0.05 -2.86
CA ARG A 59 5.33 -1.01 -3.76
C ARG A 59 5.22 -0.68 -5.24
N SER A 60 4.13 -0.02 -5.64
CA SER A 60 3.80 0.28 -7.03
C SER A 60 4.22 1.67 -7.49
N ILE A 61 4.83 2.48 -6.61
CA ILE A 61 5.43 3.77 -6.99
C ILE A 61 6.53 3.50 -8.03
N SER A 62 6.58 4.32 -9.07
CA SER A 62 7.63 4.25 -10.08
C SER A 62 8.88 4.99 -9.63
N ASP A 63 10.04 4.45 -10.00
CA ASP A 63 11.31 5.15 -9.81
C ASP A 63 11.47 6.29 -10.83
N PRO A 64 11.95 7.48 -10.42
CA PRO A 64 12.14 8.62 -11.33
C PRO A 64 13.22 8.39 -12.41
N GLU A 65 14.22 7.55 -12.13
CA GLU A 65 15.27 7.19 -13.08
C GLU A 65 14.83 6.03 -13.98
N HIS A 66 14.00 5.12 -13.44
CA HIS A 66 13.48 3.95 -14.14
C HIS A 66 11.95 3.95 -14.19
N LYS A 67 11.37 4.79 -15.06
CA LYS A 67 9.91 4.98 -15.19
C LYS A 67 9.09 3.71 -15.41
N SER A 68 9.70 2.64 -15.93
CA SER A 68 9.06 1.35 -16.18
C SER A 68 9.17 0.34 -15.02
N MET A 69 9.93 0.65 -13.97
CA MET A 69 10.13 -0.24 -12.83
C MET A 69 9.57 0.35 -11.54
N SER A 70 8.95 -0.50 -10.72
CA SER A 70 8.43 -0.12 -9.43
C SER A 70 9.49 -0.21 -8.33
N LEU A 71 9.28 0.50 -7.21
CA LEU A 71 10.18 0.45 -6.06
C LEU A 71 10.36 -0.98 -5.51
N GLU A 72 9.33 -1.82 -5.61
CA GLU A 72 9.43 -3.24 -5.23
C GLU A 72 10.35 -4.02 -6.18
N GLN A 73 10.21 -3.83 -7.49
CA GLN A 73 11.02 -4.53 -8.49
C GLN A 73 12.51 -4.20 -8.36
N LEU A 74 12.82 -2.98 -7.90
CA LEU A 74 14.18 -2.51 -7.64
C LEU A 74 14.67 -2.82 -6.21
N ALA A 75 13.88 -3.53 -5.40
CA ALA A 75 14.16 -3.80 -3.99
C ALA A 75 14.48 -2.54 -3.16
N VAL A 76 13.89 -1.40 -3.56
CA VAL A 76 14.05 -0.11 -2.86
C VAL A 76 13.24 -0.11 -1.56
N VAL A 77 12.07 -0.75 -1.59
CA VAL A 77 11.18 -0.91 -0.42
C VAL A 77 10.85 -2.38 -0.22
N SER A 78 10.67 -2.79 1.03
CA SER A 78 10.25 -4.14 1.40
C SER A 78 9.44 -4.13 2.70
N ALA A 79 8.52 -5.07 2.88
CA ALA A 79 7.71 -5.21 4.10
C ALA A 79 8.52 -5.17 5.42
N PRO A 80 9.67 -5.88 5.57
CA PRO A 80 10.44 -5.83 6.83
C PRO A 80 11.13 -4.49 7.11
N GLN A 81 11.15 -3.56 6.14
CA GLN A 81 11.70 -2.21 6.32
C GLN A 81 10.64 -1.20 6.79
N ILE A 82 9.42 -1.66 7.08
CA ILE A 82 8.31 -0.83 7.52
C ILE A 82 7.97 -1.21 8.97
N ASP A 83 8.03 -0.22 9.86
CA ASP A 83 7.65 -0.35 11.26
C ASP A 83 6.45 0.54 11.53
N ILE A 84 5.39 -0.04 12.12
CA ILE A 84 4.17 0.67 12.46
C ILE A 84 3.92 0.53 13.96
N SER A 85 3.78 1.68 14.61
CA SER A 85 3.39 1.80 16.00
C SER A 85 2.00 2.45 16.08
N ASN A 86 0.94 1.62 16.10
CA ASN A 86 -0.44 2.11 16.18
C ASN A 86 -0.72 2.86 17.49
N GLU A 87 -0.15 2.44 18.61
CA GLU A 87 -0.26 3.15 19.91
C GLU A 87 0.30 4.58 19.87
N ARG A 88 1.39 4.78 19.10
CA ARG A 88 2.09 6.07 18.99
C ARG A 88 1.68 6.84 17.74
N ASN A 89 0.75 6.30 16.95
CA ASN A 89 0.39 6.76 15.62
C ASN A 89 1.63 7.13 14.79
N ARG A 90 2.57 6.20 14.64
CA ARG A 90 3.84 6.43 13.93
C ARG A 90 4.09 5.35 12.89
N VAL A 91 4.49 5.76 11.69
CA VAL A 91 4.94 4.88 10.62
C VAL A 91 6.38 5.26 10.28
N LEU A 92 7.28 4.31 10.42
CA LEU A 92 8.68 4.43 10.02
C LEU A 92 8.89 3.60 8.75
N VAL A 93 9.32 4.25 7.68
CA VAL A 93 9.68 3.57 6.44
C VAL A 93 11.17 3.72 6.20
N GLU A 94 11.86 2.59 6.12
CA GLU A 94 13.25 2.52 5.68
C GLU A 94 13.30 2.12 4.20
N PHE A 95 14.06 2.85 3.38
CA PHE A 95 14.22 2.53 1.97
C PHE A 95 15.69 2.49 1.55
N THR A 96 15.98 1.69 0.53
CA THR A 96 17.33 1.49 0.00
C THR A 96 17.41 2.14 -1.39
N PRO A 97 18.09 3.28 -1.58
CA PRO A 97 18.24 3.86 -2.90
C PRO A 97 19.01 2.92 -3.85
N THR A 98 18.67 2.96 -5.13
CA THR A 98 19.29 2.14 -6.18
C THR A 98 20.76 2.47 -6.39
N VAL A 99 21.14 3.73 -6.22
CA VAL A 99 22.50 4.24 -6.43
C VAL A 99 22.98 5.03 -5.20
N PRO A 100 24.18 4.75 -4.65
CA PRO A 100 24.66 5.33 -3.39
C PRO A 100 25.02 6.83 -3.44
N HIS A 101 24.88 7.47 -4.60
CA HIS A 101 25.27 8.86 -4.86
C HIS A 101 24.14 9.73 -5.45
N CYS A 102 22.92 9.20 -5.56
CA CYS A 102 21.91 9.84 -6.38
C CYS A 102 21.10 10.91 -5.64
N GLY A 103 20.99 12.11 -6.23
CA GLY A 103 20.09 13.17 -5.79
C GLY A 103 18.61 12.79 -5.86
N MET A 104 18.25 11.84 -6.73
CA MET A 104 16.90 11.30 -6.87
C MET A 104 16.46 10.45 -5.67
N SER A 105 17.38 10.05 -4.78
CA SER A 105 17.04 9.42 -3.49
C SER A 105 16.10 10.29 -2.65
N THR A 106 16.26 11.61 -2.73
CA THR A 106 15.36 12.55 -2.05
C THR A 106 13.98 12.56 -2.71
N LEU A 107 13.92 12.46 -4.03
CA LEU A 107 12.66 12.43 -4.76
C LEU A 107 11.90 11.13 -4.50
N ILE A 108 12.59 9.98 -4.46
CA ILE A 108 12.01 8.69 -4.05
C ILE A 108 11.41 8.80 -2.64
N GLY A 109 12.18 9.33 -1.67
CA GLY A 109 11.69 9.54 -0.31
C GLY A 109 10.49 10.49 -0.22
N LEU A 110 10.49 11.57 -1.02
CA LEU A 110 9.36 12.49 -1.12
C LEU A 110 8.12 11.80 -1.73
N SER A 111 8.27 11.00 -2.77
CA SER A 111 7.19 10.23 -3.39
C SER A 111 6.54 9.29 -2.37
N ILE A 112 7.34 8.55 -1.60
CA ILE A 112 6.86 7.69 -0.51
C ILE A 112 6.10 8.53 0.52
N ARG A 113 6.67 9.67 0.94
CA ARG A 113 6.04 10.56 1.93
C ARG A 113 4.67 11.05 1.49
N VAL A 114 4.58 11.57 0.27
CA VAL A 114 3.35 12.10 -0.31
C VAL A 114 2.33 10.99 -0.50
N ARG A 115 2.74 9.80 -0.94
CA ARG A 115 1.85 8.65 -1.08
C ARG A 115 1.21 8.27 0.25
N LEU A 116 2.01 8.15 1.30
CA LEU A 116 1.53 7.80 2.63
C LEU A 116 0.69 8.92 3.25
N LEU A 117 1.06 10.18 3.05
CA LEU A 117 0.29 11.33 3.52
C LEU A 117 -1.11 11.40 2.89
N ARG A 118 -1.23 11.00 1.61
CA ARG A 118 -2.50 10.95 0.88
C ARG A 118 -3.36 9.73 1.21
N SER A 119 -2.75 8.65 1.69
CA SER A 119 -3.43 7.34 1.84
C SER A 119 -3.72 6.97 3.29
N LEU A 120 -2.88 7.43 4.24
CA LEU A 120 -3.05 7.14 5.67
C LEU A 120 -3.81 8.25 6.39
N PRO A 121 -4.54 7.93 7.48
CA PRO A 121 -5.18 8.93 8.31
C PRO A 121 -4.18 9.94 8.90
N SER A 122 -4.56 11.22 8.99
CA SER A 122 -3.68 12.32 9.44
C SER A 122 -3.15 12.17 10.88
N ARG A 123 -3.68 11.22 11.65
CA ARG A 123 -3.17 10.85 12.99
C ARG A 123 -1.73 10.31 12.92
N PHE A 124 -1.36 9.66 11.82
CA PHE A 124 -0.07 9.01 11.68
C PHE A 124 1.06 10.01 11.36
N LYS A 125 2.13 9.93 12.16
CA LYS A 125 3.39 10.61 11.93
C LYS A 125 4.26 9.72 11.05
N ILE A 126 4.50 10.17 9.82
CA ILE A 126 5.32 9.47 8.83
C ILE A 126 6.77 9.93 8.98
N ASP A 127 7.66 9.01 9.32
CA ASP A 127 9.10 9.20 9.30
C ASP A 127 9.73 8.33 8.22
N ILE A 128 10.62 8.92 7.45
CA ILE A 128 11.30 8.22 6.35
C ILE A 128 12.79 8.26 6.60
N LYS A 129 13.42 7.10 6.45
CA LYS A 129 14.87 6.94 6.58
C LYS A 129 15.44 6.17 5.42
N VAL A 130 16.62 6.59 5.00
CA VAL A 130 17.49 5.81 4.14
C VAL A 130 18.13 4.71 4.98
N LYS A 131 18.22 3.50 4.43
CA LYS A 131 18.89 2.36 5.06
C LYS A 131 20.34 2.70 5.43
N PRO A 132 20.79 2.47 6.67
CA PRO A 132 22.15 2.79 7.08
C PRO A 132 23.20 2.14 6.17
N GLY A 133 24.15 2.94 5.68
CA GLY A 133 25.23 2.49 4.80
C GLY A 133 24.86 2.33 3.32
N SER A 134 23.61 2.63 2.93
CA SER A 134 23.16 2.53 1.53
C SER A 134 23.39 3.80 0.70
N HIS A 135 23.66 4.94 1.33
CA HIS A 135 23.84 6.22 0.65
C HIS A 135 24.89 7.10 1.34
N GLN A 136 25.75 7.76 0.56
CA GLN A 136 26.88 8.53 1.12
C GLN A 136 26.45 9.78 1.90
N SER A 137 25.28 10.32 1.57
CA SER A 137 24.69 11.48 2.25
C SER A 137 23.41 11.10 3.00
N GLU A 138 23.32 9.89 3.55
CA GLU A 138 22.15 9.39 4.28
C GLU A 138 21.61 10.37 5.33
N GLN A 139 22.50 10.98 6.13
CA GLN A 139 22.11 11.89 7.21
C GLN A 139 21.49 13.17 6.67
N THR A 140 22.08 13.71 5.60
CA THR A 140 21.56 14.89 4.93
C THR A 140 20.18 14.59 4.35
N VAL A 141 20.03 13.49 3.59
CA VAL A 141 18.76 13.09 2.99
C VAL A 141 17.68 12.88 4.06
N ASN A 142 18.00 12.14 5.12
CA ASN A 142 17.08 11.93 6.25
C ASN A 142 16.67 13.24 6.90
N LYS A 143 17.58 14.21 7.05
CA LYS A 143 17.25 15.53 7.57
C LYS A 143 16.31 16.29 6.62
N GLN A 144 16.55 16.26 5.31
CA GLN A 144 15.67 16.94 4.35
C GLN A 144 14.27 16.30 4.32
N LEU A 145 14.22 14.97 4.34
CA LEU A 145 12.97 14.21 4.26
C LEU A 145 12.11 14.30 5.51
N ASN A 146 12.68 14.64 6.69
CA ASN A 146 11.93 14.77 7.94
C ASN A 146 11.64 16.24 8.32
N ASP A 147 12.26 17.21 7.66
CA ASP A 147 11.97 18.64 7.82
C ASP A 147 10.63 19.00 7.16
N LYS A 148 9.62 19.33 7.99
CA LYS A 148 8.25 19.59 7.51
C LYS A 148 8.15 20.87 6.68
N GLU A 149 8.86 21.92 7.06
CA GLU A 149 8.83 23.20 6.34
C GLU A 149 9.49 23.05 4.98
N ARG A 150 10.60 22.32 4.93
CA ARG A 150 11.30 22.05 3.67
C ARG A 150 10.50 21.16 2.74
N VAL A 151 9.82 20.13 3.26
CA VAL A 151 8.94 19.28 2.45
C VAL A 151 7.74 20.08 1.93
N ALA A 152 7.12 20.92 2.76
CA ALA A 152 6.03 21.79 2.33
C ALA A 152 6.46 22.72 1.18
N ALA A 153 7.60 23.40 1.35
CA ALA A 153 8.15 24.27 0.31
C ALA A 153 8.50 23.50 -0.99
N ALA A 154 8.96 22.25 -0.89
CA ALA A 154 9.23 21.42 -2.06
C ALA A 154 7.96 21.06 -2.84
N LEU A 155 6.82 20.90 -2.14
CA LEU A 155 5.52 20.62 -2.77
C LEU A 155 4.87 21.85 -3.40
N GLU A 156 5.31 23.06 -3.05
CA GLU A 156 4.89 24.30 -3.72
C GLU A 156 5.65 24.56 -5.04
N ASN A 157 6.76 23.85 -5.27
CA ASN A 157 7.50 23.95 -6.52
C ASN A 157 6.81 23.11 -7.62
N PRO A 158 6.29 23.74 -8.70
CA PRO A 158 5.53 23.03 -9.73
C PRO A 158 6.36 21.96 -10.46
N ALA A 159 7.66 22.19 -10.67
CA ALA A 159 8.52 21.23 -11.35
C ALA A 159 8.75 19.96 -10.52
N LEU A 160 8.88 20.11 -9.20
CA LEU A 160 9.00 18.95 -8.29
C LEU A 160 7.67 18.22 -8.17
N LEU A 161 6.57 18.96 -8.10
CA LEU A 161 5.23 18.39 -8.02
C LEU A 161 4.90 17.55 -9.25
N GLU A 162 5.20 18.02 -10.47
CA GLU A 162 4.99 17.26 -11.71
C GLU A 162 5.83 15.97 -11.74
N ALA A 163 7.09 16.03 -11.31
CA ALA A 163 7.96 14.86 -11.22
C ALA A 163 7.44 13.84 -10.19
N LEU A 164 6.95 14.31 -9.03
CA LEU A 164 6.32 13.47 -8.01
C LEU A 164 5.03 12.83 -8.52
N GLU A 165 4.17 13.60 -9.19
CA GLU A 165 2.93 13.08 -9.77
C GLU A 165 3.22 12.00 -10.80
N THR A 166 4.24 12.18 -11.65
CA THR A 166 4.69 11.16 -12.59
C THR A 166 5.09 9.86 -11.87
N CYS A 167 5.82 9.95 -10.74
CA CYS A 167 6.19 8.78 -9.94
C CYS A 167 4.99 8.10 -9.27
N LEU A 168 3.95 8.89 -8.94
CA LEU A 168 2.75 8.43 -8.24
C LEU A 168 1.64 7.92 -9.17
N GLN A 169 1.73 8.14 -10.49
CA GLN A 169 0.74 7.65 -11.47
C GLN A 169 0.51 6.14 -11.37
N SER A 170 1.58 5.37 -11.16
CA SER A 170 1.56 3.91 -11.01
C SER A 170 1.16 3.45 -9.61
N ALA A 171 1.22 4.33 -8.60
CA ALA A 171 0.98 3.98 -7.19
C ALA A 171 -0.47 3.52 -6.91
N GLY A 172 -1.41 3.87 -7.79
CA GLY A 172 -2.80 3.40 -7.73
C GLY A 172 -2.99 1.91 -8.03
N ARG A 173 -1.99 1.27 -8.67
CA ARG A 173 -2.12 -0.12 -9.13
C ARG A 173 -2.03 -1.15 -8.00
N ARG A 174 -1.47 -0.80 -6.82
CA ARG A 174 -1.32 -1.70 -5.65
C ARG A 174 -0.79 -3.10 -6.05
N GLY A 175 0.19 -3.16 -6.95
CA GLY A 175 0.78 -4.42 -7.44
C GLY A 175 0.01 -5.14 -8.56
N ARG A 176 -1.08 -4.58 -9.12
CA ARG A 176 -1.71 -5.10 -10.33
C ARG A 176 -0.78 -4.95 -11.54
N PRO A 177 -0.70 -5.97 -12.42
CA PRO A 177 0.08 -5.87 -13.66
C PRO A 177 -0.46 -4.74 -14.55
N ALA A 178 0.44 -4.14 -15.34
CA ALA A 178 0.10 -3.01 -16.21
C ALA A 178 -0.97 -3.34 -17.28
N ASP A 179 -1.22 -4.63 -17.52
CA ASP A 179 -2.11 -5.15 -18.57
C ASP A 179 -3.55 -5.43 -18.07
N ALA A 180 -3.93 -4.92 -16.90
CA ALA A 180 -5.21 -5.22 -16.24
C ALA A 180 -6.33 -4.20 -16.48
N ASP A 181 -6.18 -3.26 -17.43
CA ASP A 181 -7.20 -2.29 -17.86
C ASP A 181 -7.59 -2.50 -19.34
#